data_AF-A0A660T1G1-F1
#
_entry.id   AF-A0A660T1G1-F1
#
_cell.length_a   1.000
_cell.length_b   1.000
_cell.length_c   1.000
_cell.angle_alpha   90.00
_cell.angle_beta   90.00
_cell.angle_gamma   90.00
#
_symmetry.space_group_name_H-M   'P 1'
#
loop_
_entity.id
_entity.type
_entity.pdbx_description
1 polymer ?
#
loop_
_entity_poly.entity_id
_entity_poly.type
_entity_poly.pdbx_seq_one_letter_code
_entity_poly.pdbx_strand_id
1 'polypeptide(L)'
;KIVFDCTGAGPGTRQNLVEFIETTNIALRQVGGAKESKTIIVLNPAEPPILMRNTIYTKVKNPNLQEIKKSIDFMIEVLHNYVPGYRFLVEPIMEGNTITTVIEVEGLGDYLPKYSGNLDIINSAALVVGERFAQKLSGGTA
;
A
#
# COMPACT_ATOMS: atom_id res chain seq x y z
N LYS A 1 6.54 -1.86 7.02
CA LYS A 1 7.82 -1.37 6.45
C LYS A 1 7.58 -1.08 4.98
N ILE A 2 7.80 0.17 4.58
CA ILE A 2 7.61 0.67 3.22
C ILE A 2 9.00 0.95 2.65
N VAL A 3 9.30 0.41 1.47
CA VAL A 3 10.58 0.58 0.79
C VAL A 3 10.31 1.05 -0.63
N PHE A 4 10.93 2.15 -1.04
CA PHE A 4 10.84 2.62 -2.42
C PHE A 4 12.10 3.37 -2.81
N ASP A 5 12.24 3.58 -4.11
CA ASP A 5 13.40 4.21 -4.71
C ASP A 5 13.54 5.69 -4.31
N CYS A 6 14.78 6.14 -4.12
CA CYS A 6 15.10 7.53 -3.79
C CYS A 6 14.59 8.54 -4.83
N THR A 7 14.53 8.17 -6.12
CA THR A 7 14.03 9.04 -7.19
C THR A 7 12.51 9.21 -7.15
N GLY A 8 11.79 8.23 -6.58
CA GLY A 8 10.36 8.34 -6.27
C GLY A 8 10.03 9.22 -5.05
N ALA A 9 11.05 9.70 -4.32
CA ALA A 9 10.92 10.60 -3.18
C ALA A 9 11.35 12.03 -3.56
N GLY A 10 10.39 12.83 -4.04
CA GLY A 10 10.61 14.24 -4.34
C GLY A 10 10.92 15.08 -3.09
N PRO A 11 11.30 16.37 -3.25
CA PRO A 11 11.65 17.26 -2.13
C PRO A 11 10.55 17.34 -1.06
N GLY A 12 9.28 17.44 -1.49
CA GLY A 12 8.14 17.47 -0.57
C GLY A 12 7.99 16.20 0.27
N THR A 13 8.19 15.02 -0.32
CA THR A 13 8.17 13.75 0.42
C THR A 13 9.28 13.71 1.46
N ARG A 14 10.49 14.20 1.12
CA ARG A 14 11.65 14.19 2.02
C ARG A 14 11.48 15.15 3.20
N GLN A 15 10.88 16.31 2.97
CA GLN A 15 10.61 17.30 4.02
C GLN A 15 9.53 16.81 5.00
N ASN A 16 8.60 15.97 4.55
CA ASN A 16 7.44 15.55 5.34
C ASN A 16 7.49 14.07 5.77
N LEU A 17 8.67 13.44 5.83
CA LEU A 17 8.79 12.02 6.20
C LEU A 17 8.23 11.70 7.60
N VAL A 18 8.42 12.62 8.55
CA VAL A 18 7.89 12.46 9.91
C VAL A 18 6.35 12.41 9.87
N GLU A 19 5.73 13.39 9.22
CA GLU A 19 4.28 13.47 9.06
C GLU A 19 3.72 12.24 8.31
N PHE A 20 4.41 11.76 7.28
CA PHE A 20 4.03 10.54 6.59
C PHE A 20 3.98 9.34 7.56
N ILE A 21 5.01 9.15 8.39
CA ILE A 21 5.08 8.05 9.35
C ILE A 21 3.94 8.15 10.38
N GLU A 22 3.73 9.35 10.93
CA GLU A 22 2.70 9.59 11.94
C GLU A 22 1.29 9.40 11.38
N THR A 23 1.01 9.98 10.21
CA THR A 23 -0.28 9.86 9.53
C THR A 23 -0.56 8.40 9.14
N THR A 24 0.45 7.68 8.66
CA THR A 24 0.30 6.25 8.33
C THR A 24 0.00 5.42 9.58
N ASN A 25 0.65 5.70 10.72
CA ASN A 25 0.35 5.05 11.99
C ASN A 25 -1.10 5.33 12.46
N ILE A 26 -1.57 6.57 12.30
CA ILE A 26 -2.96 6.91 12.64
C ILE A 26 -3.92 6.15 11.73
N ALA A 27 -3.69 6.15 10.41
CA ALA A 27 -4.53 5.47 9.43
C ALA A 27 -4.57 3.95 9.66
N LEU A 28 -3.45 3.31 9.99
CA LEU A 28 -3.42 1.86 10.29
C LEU A 28 -4.28 1.50 11.51
N ARG A 29 -4.45 2.42 12.47
CA ARG A 29 -5.33 2.22 13.63
C ARG A 29 -6.78 2.55 13.31
N GLN A 30 -7.04 3.71 12.72
CA GLN A 30 -8.40 4.21 12.48
C GLN A 30 -9.10 3.53 11.30
N VAL A 31 -8.37 3.31 10.21
CA VAL A 31 -8.89 2.70 8.97
C VAL A 31 -8.58 1.21 8.95
N GLY A 32 -7.35 0.82 9.30
CA GLY A 32 -6.92 -0.58 9.30
C GLY A 32 -7.42 -1.40 10.50
N GLY A 33 -7.93 -0.75 11.55
CA GLY A 33 -8.48 -1.42 12.75
C GLY A 33 -7.44 -2.02 13.70
N ALA A 34 -6.15 -1.74 13.50
CA ALA A 34 -5.11 -2.20 14.42
C ALA A 34 -5.19 -1.46 15.76
N LYS A 35 -4.95 -2.16 16.88
CA LYS A 35 -4.89 -1.52 18.21
C LYS A 35 -3.66 -0.63 18.35
N GLU A 36 -2.53 -1.12 17.85
CA GLU A 36 -1.24 -0.45 17.84
C GLU A 36 -0.63 -0.61 16.44
N SER A 37 0.19 0.37 16.05
CA SER A 37 0.78 0.41 14.71
C SER A 37 2.16 1.03 14.76
N LYS A 38 3.07 0.54 13.92
CA LYS A 38 4.38 1.15 13.70
C LYS A 38 4.73 1.12 12.22
N THR A 39 5.10 2.29 11.71
CA THR A 39 5.50 2.49 10.32
C THR A 39 6.98 2.79 10.24
N ILE A 40 7.65 2.19 9.26
CA ILE A 40 9.06 2.41 8.93
C ILE A 40 9.12 2.63 7.43
N ILE A 41 9.80 3.69 7.02
CA ILE A 41 10.08 4.00 5.61
C ILE A 41 11.58 3.82 5.36
N VAL A 42 11.92 3.24 4.23
CA VAL A 42 13.31 3.12 3.76
C VAL A 42 13.37 3.65 2.33
N LEU A 43 14.22 4.64 2.12
CA LEU A 43 14.57 5.12 0.79
C LEU A 43 15.80 4.35 0.31
N ASN A 44 15.70 3.71 -0.85
CA ASN A 44 16.78 2.89 -1.41
C ASN A 44 17.38 3.59 -2.65
N PRO A 45 18.69 3.88 -2.70
CA PRO A 45 19.35 4.52 -3.85
C PRO A 45 19.93 3.52 -4.87
N ALA A 46 19.40 2.30 -4.97
CA ALA A 46 19.94 1.27 -5.85
C ALA A 46 19.77 1.61 -7.34
N GLU A 47 20.73 1.17 -8.17
CA GLU A 47 20.63 1.21 -9.63
C GLU A 47 20.71 -0.23 -10.19
N PRO A 48 19.74 -0.68 -11.02
CA PRO A 48 18.55 0.04 -11.47
C PRO A 48 17.54 0.30 -10.34
N PRO A 49 16.67 1.33 -10.46
CA PRO A 49 15.68 1.68 -9.45
C PRO A 49 14.80 0.50 -9.04
N ILE A 50 14.53 0.39 -7.74
CA ILE A 50 13.69 -0.70 -7.22
C ILE A 50 12.20 -0.37 -7.34
N LEU A 51 11.38 -1.40 -7.56
CA LEU A 51 9.93 -1.28 -7.38
C LEU A 51 9.60 -1.03 -5.91
N MET A 52 8.49 -0.33 -5.65
CA MET A 52 7.98 -0.13 -4.30
C MET A 52 7.62 -1.47 -3.67
N ARG A 53 8.07 -1.72 -2.44
CA ARG A 53 7.78 -2.93 -1.67
C ARG A 53 7.28 -2.58 -0.29
N ASN A 54 6.21 -3.23 0.14
CA ASN A 54 5.72 -3.14 1.50
C ASN A 54 5.78 -4.50 2.16
N THR A 55 6.41 -4.54 3.33
CA THR A 55 6.33 -5.67 4.26
C THR A 55 5.43 -5.28 5.41
N ILE A 56 4.33 -6.01 5.58
CA ILE A 56 3.30 -5.77 6.58
C ILE A 56 3.37 -6.91 7.59
N TYR A 57 3.55 -6.54 8.85
CA TYR A 57 3.55 -7.48 9.97
C TYR A 57 2.28 -7.27 10.77
N THR A 58 1.46 -8.31 10.86
CA THR A 58 0.17 -8.25 11.55
C THR A 58 0.12 -9.32 12.63
N LYS A 59 0.02 -8.89 13.89
CA LYS A 59 -0.17 -9.80 15.03
C LYS A 59 -1.66 -10.09 15.22
N VAL A 60 -2.04 -11.36 15.12
CA VAL A 60 -3.42 -11.82 15.15
C VAL A 60 -3.60 -12.83 16.29
N LYS A 61 -4.62 -12.69 17.14
CA LYS A 61 -4.77 -13.56 18.33
C LYS A 61 -4.96 -15.03 17.97
N ASN A 62 -5.83 -15.31 16.99
CA ASN A 62 -6.14 -16.65 16.49
C ASN A 62 -6.01 -16.64 14.96
N PRO A 63 -4.79 -16.68 14.40
CA PRO A 63 -4.62 -16.56 12.96
C PRO A 63 -5.13 -17.81 12.25
N ASN A 64 -5.86 -17.61 11.15
CA ASN A 64 -6.12 -18.64 10.17
C ASN A 64 -5.52 -18.16 8.84
N LEU A 65 -4.39 -18.73 8.45
CA LEU A 65 -3.65 -18.29 7.27
C LEU A 65 -4.49 -18.40 5.98
N GLN A 66 -5.31 -19.44 5.83
CA GLN A 66 -6.12 -19.63 4.63
C GLN A 66 -7.20 -18.56 4.50
N GLU A 67 -7.93 -18.28 5.58
CA GLU A 67 -8.98 -17.26 5.58
C GLU A 67 -8.39 -15.85 5.42
N ILE A 68 -7.26 -15.57 6.06
CA ILE A 68 -6.54 -14.31 5.89
C ILE A 68 -6.05 -14.16 4.45
N LYS A 69 -5.48 -15.22 3.86
CA LYS A 69 -5.03 -15.19 2.47
C LYS A 69 -6.19 -14.90 1.51
N LYS A 70 -7.32 -15.61 1.65
CA LYS A 70 -8.52 -15.35 0.84
C LYS A 70 -9.00 -13.91 0.95
N SER A 71 -8.98 -13.35 2.17
CA SER A 71 -9.35 -11.96 2.43
C SER A 71 -8.40 -10.97 1.73
N ILE A 72 -7.09 -11.24 1.74
CA ILE A 72 -6.11 -10.40 1.04
C ILE A 72 -6.23 -10.57 -0.48
N ASP A 73 -6.39 -11.79 -0.98
CA ASP A 73 -6.61 -12.07 -2.41
C ASP A 73 -7.79 -11.25 -2.95
N PHE A 74 -8.93 -11.27 -2.24
CA PHE A 74 -10.10 -10.46 -2.58
C PHE A 74 -9.78 -8.96 -2.61
N MET A 75 -9.01 -8.44 -1.65
CA MET A 75 -8.62 -7.03 -1.67
C MET A 75 -7.64 -6.69 -2.79
N ILE A 76 -6.77 -7.60 -3.18
CA ILE A 76 -5.89 -7.43 -4.33
C ILE A 76 -6.72 -7.32 -5.61
N GLU A 77 -7.73 -8.17 -5.79
CA GLU A 77 -8.66 -8.08 -6.93
C GLU A 77 -9.39 -6.72 -6.98
N VAL A 78 -9.82 -6.20 -5.82
CA VAL A 78 -10.41 -4.86 -5.74
C VAL A 78 -9.41 -3.77 -6.16
N LEU A 79 -8.16 -3.87 -5.70
CA LEU A 79 -7.09 -2.93 -6.03
C LEU A 79 -6.71 -2.97 -7.51
N HIS A 80 -6.75 -4.14 -8.15
CA HIS A 80 -6.41 -4.31 -9.57
C HIS A 80 -7.27 -3.47 -10.51
N ASN A 81 -8.48 -3.07 -10.08
CA ASN A 81 -9.33 -2.16 -10.86
C ASN A 81 -8.66 -0.80 -11.13
N TYR A 82 -7.71 -0.37 -10.30
CA TYR A 82 -7.05 0.94 -10.44
C TYR A 82 -5.53 0.91 -10.22
N VAL A 83 -4.96 -0.20 -9.71
CA VAL A 83 -3.52 -0.45 -9.55
C VAL A 83 -3.21 -1.92 -9.90
N PRO A 84 -3.18 -2.29 -11.20
CA PRO A 84 -2.97 -3.67 -11.63
C PRO A 84 -1.58 -4.23 -11.25
N GLY A 85 -0.60 -3.35 -11.02
CA GLY A 85 0.75 -3.74 -10.60
C GLY A 85 0.88 -4.12 -9.12
N TYR A 86 -0.19 -4.06 -8.32
CA TYR A 86 -0.18 -4.47 -6.92
C TYR A 86 -0.25 -5.99 -6.78
N ARG A 87 0.77 -6.64 -6.22
CA ARG A 87 0.81 -8.12 -6.12
C ARG A 87 1.60 -8.59 -4.92
N PHE A 88 1.42 -9.85 -4.53
CA PHE A 88 2.36 -10.49 -3.62
C PHE A 88 3.73 -10.60 -4.27
N LEU A 89 4.76 -10.20 -3.52
CA LEU A 89 6.14 -10.55 -3.83
C LEU A 89 6.46 -11.95 -3.32
N VAL A 90 5.92 -12.29 -2.14
CA VAL A 90 6.02 -13.59 -1.51
C VAL A 90 4.66 -13.91 -0.89
N GLU A 91 4.24 -15.17 -0.98
CA GLU A 91 3.04 -15.67 -0.32
C GLU A 91 3.03 -15.33 1.18
N PRO A 92 1.88 -15.00 1.79
CA PRO A 92 1.82 -14.68 3.21
C PRO A 92 2.38 -15.80 4.09
N ILE A 93 3.27 -15.43 5.00
CA ILE A 93 3.94 -16.37 5.91
C ILE A 93 3.38 -16.19 7.32
N MET A 94 3.11 -17.29 8.02
CA MET A 94 2.66 -17.28 9.40
C MET A 94 3.73 -17.84 10.33
N GLU A 95 4.16 -17.04 11.30
CA GLU A 95 5.09 -17.44 12.37
C GLU A 95 4.43 -17.19 13.72
N GLY A 96 4.04 -18.28 14.40
CA GLY A 96 3.26 -18.21 15.63
C GLY A 96 1.95 -17.46 15.41
N ASN A 97 1.84 -16.27 15.99
CA ASN A 97 0.66 -15.41 15.88
C ASN A 97 0.87 -14.18 14.99
N THR A 98 1.93 -14.15 14.21
CA THR A 98 2.26 -13.04 13.30
C THR A 98 2.13 -13.50 11.85
N ILE A 99 1.39 -12.73 11.07
CA ILE A 99 1.32 -12.85 9.62
C ILE A 99 2.25 -11.82 9.00
N THR A 100 3.11 -12.26 8.11
CA THR A 100 3.99 -11.41 7.31
C THR A 100 3.50 -11.44 5.88
N THR A 101 3.09 -10.28 5.38
CA THR A 101 2.65 -10.09 3.99
C THR A 101 3.65 -9.21 3.27
N VAL A 102 4.18 -9.68 2.14
CA VAL A 102 5.12 -8.90 1.31
C VAL A 102 4.49 -8.62 -0.03
N ILE A 103 4.27 -7.35 -0.33
CA ILE A 103 3.71 -6.91 -1.60
C ILE A 103 4.68 -6.01 -2.35
N GLU A 104 4.56 -6.02 -3.66
CA GLU A 104 5.25 -5.14 -4.59
C GLU A 104 4.20 -4.35 -5.37
N VAL A 105 4.52 -3.10 -5.67
CA VAL A 105 3.65 -2.20 -6.45
C VAL A 105 4.45 -1.69 -7.64
N GLU A 106 4.05 -2.14 -8.82
CA GLU A 106 4.50 -1.61 -10.10
C GLU A 106 3.52 -0.52 -10.56
N GLY A 107 4.06 0.65 -10.90
CA GLY A 107 3.29 1.74 -11.50
C GLY A 107 2.83 1.41 -12.92
N LEU A 108 1.82 2.13 -13.40
CA LEU A 108 1.27 1.95 -14.74
C LEU A 108 2.28 2.32 -15.84
N GLY A 109 3.14 3.31 -15.56
CA GLY A 109 4.12 3.76 -16.54
C GLY A 109 3.62 4.84 -17.50
N ASP A 110 2.42 5.40 -17.28
CA ASP A 110 1.75 6.32 -18.22
C ASP A 110 2.43 7.70 -18.27
N TYR A 111 2.85 8.23 -17.12
CA TYR A 111 3.58 9.50 -17.01
C TYR A 111 4.86 9.35 -16.18
N LEU A 112 4.77 8.63 -15.06
CA LEU A 112 5.92 8.31 -14.21
C LEU A 112 6.51 6.95 -14.60
N PRO A 113 7.82 6.71 -14.38
CA PRO A 113 8.42 5.40 -14.60
C PRO A 113 7.73 4.31 -13.77
N LYS A 114 7.69 3.07 -14.28
CA LYS A 114 7.03 1.92 -13.62
C LYS A 114 7.51 1.62 -12.20
N TYR A 115 8.72 2.04 -11.82
CA TYR A 115 9.20 1.89 -10.44
C TYR A 115 8.58 2.88 -9.45
N SER A 116 7.87 3.91 -9.92
CA SER A 116 7.21 4.95 -9.11
C SER A 116 5.84 4.52 -8.58
N GLY A 117 5.69 3.23 -8.24
CA GLY A 117 4.41 2.66 -7.78
C GLY A 117 3.87 3.32 -6.50
N ASN A 118 4.72 3.99 -5.71
CA ASN A 118 4.31 4.77 -4.55
C ASN A 118 3.48 6.01 -4.91
N LEU A 119 3.71 6.61 -6.08
CA LEU A 119 2.95 7.77 -6.53
C LEU A 119 1.68 7.32 -7.26
N ASP A 120 1.81 6.32 -8.12
CA ASP A 120 0.67 5.80 -8.89
C ASP A 120 -0.43 5.26 -7.98
N ILE A 121 -0.11 4.50 -6.93
CA ILE A 121 -1.11 4.00 -5.98
C ILE A 121 -1.89 5.12 -5.28
N ILE A 122 -1.21 6.23 -4.95
CA ILE A 122 -1.83 7.39 -4.29
C ILE A 122 -2.75 8.11 -5.27
N ASN A 123 -2.26 8.36 -6.49
CA ASN A 123 -3.02 9.06 -7.53
C ASN A 123 -4.26 8.27 -7.96
N SER A 124 -4.10 6.96 -8.23
CA SER A 124 -5.22 6.09 -8.59
C SER A 124 -6.26 6.00 -7.48
N ALA A 125 -5.84 5.90 -6.21
CA ALA A 125 -6.78 5.90 -5.09
C ALA A 125 -7.53 7.23 -4.97
N ALA A 126 -6.84 8.36 -5.14
CA ALA A 126 -7.46 9.68 -5.11
C ALA A 126 -8.49 9.86 -6.23
N LEU A 127 -8.17 9.38 -7.44
CA LEU A 127 -9.09 9.42 -8.59
C LEU A 127 -10.36 8.62 -8.30
N VAL A 128 -10.23 7.36 -7.86
CA VAL A 128 -11.39 6.49 -7.55
C VAL A 128 -12.27 7.10 -6.45
N VAL A 129 -11.67 7.72 -5.44
CA VAL A 129 -12.44 8.42 -4.39
C VAL A 129 -13.19 9.62 -4.97
N GLY A 130 -12.54 10.41 -5.82
CA GLY A 130 -13.16 11.56 -6.50
C GLY A 130 -14.32 11.13 -7.40
N GLU A 131 -14.15 10.07 -8.19
CA GLU A 131 -15.18 9.52 -9.07
C GLU A 131 -16.39 9.02 -8.28
N ARG A 132 -16.17 8.27 -7.19
CA ARG A 132 -17.25 7.81 -6.31
C ARG A 132 -18.01 8.97 -5.66
N PHE A 133 -17.29 10.01 -5.27
CA PHE A 133 -17.91 11.21 -4.69
C PHE A 133 -18.77 11.94 -5.74
N ALA A 134 -18.26 12.10 -6.96
CA ALA A 134 -19.01 12.70 -8.07
C ALA A 134 -20.26 11.88 -8.43
N GLN A 135 -20.15 10.56 -8.55
CA GLN A 135 -21.28 9.66 -8.80
C GLN A 135 -22.38 9.83 -7.73
N LYS A 136 -21.99 9.88 -6.46
CA LYS A 136 -22.93 10.09 -5.34
C LYS A 136 -23.63 11.45 -5.42
N LEU A 137 -22.92 12.50 -5.80
CA LEU A 137 -23.51 13.84 -5.97
C LEU A 137 -24.45 13.92 -7.17
N SER A 138 -24.15 13.19 -8.26
CA SER A 138 -24.97 13.13 -9.47
C SER A 138 -26.17 12.17 -9.37
N GLY A 139 -26.43 11.59 -8.19
CA GLY A 139 -27.55 10.68 -7.96
C GLY A 139 -27.34 9.25 -8.48
N GLY A 140 -26.11 8.89 -8.85
CA GLY A 140 -25.75 7.51 -9.17
C GLY A 140 -25.71 6.64 -7.92
N THR A 141 -26.31 5.46 -7.98
CA THR A 141 -26.17 4.43 -6.93
C THR A 141 -24.76 3.84 -6.98
N ALA A 142 -24.07 3.89 -5.84
CA ALA A 142 -22.72 3.34 -5.62
C ALA A 142 -22.67 1.80 -5.75
#